data_AF-A0A124FV92-F1
#
_entry.id   AF-A0A124FV92-F1
#
_cell.length_a   1.000
_cell.length_b   1.000
_cell.length_c   1.000
_cell.angle_alpha   90.00
_cell.angle_beta   90.00
_cell.angle_gamma   90.00
#
_symmetry.space_group_name_H-M   'P 1'
#
loop_
_entity.id
_entity.type
_entity.pdbx_description
1 polymer ?
#
loop_
_entity_poly.entity_id
_entity_poly.type
_entity_poly.pdbx_seq_one_letter_code
_entity_poly.pdbx_strand_id
1 'polypeptide(L)'
;MLIAIEFIGKNGPVAKQKLFDHLVNFTNPDKDAQVKSRGGATNDVLYYIREILRFVEGDDTALVLTSSVHTTGINLYSGKDLYAVKLRGDLQMAYTMLQTNNLHFSPEIRDMLAFISKKRRARRADVGTEYLKKRVYGHTFNQATIDFALKTLLLLGLIELKDNYYSIKYIHPLMFAQILLEEYQEHENPVDGTVSSDEMRDLFDLKYEMGYDDFDKSFSAVRLLMPQLIVTGSYGKYSMDMDVARRLNLYA
;
A
#
# COMPACT_ATOMS: atom_id res chain seq x y z
N MET A 1 -7.46 -7.80 -9.93
CA MET A 1 -8.22 -7.04 -8.92
C MET A 1 -9.20 -6.06 -9.56
N LEU A 2 -8.76 -5.06 -10.32
CA LEU A 2 -9.66 -4.07 -10.95
C LEU A 2 -10.78 -4.69 -11.79
N ILE A 3 -10.48 -5.71 -12.60
CA ILE A 3 -11.47 -6.44 -13.41
C ILE A 3 -12.55 -7.10 -12.52
N ALA A 4 -12.16 -7.68 -11.39
CA ALA A 4 -13.10 -8.31 -10.45
C ALA A 4 -14.03 -7.26 -9.83
N ILE A 5 -13.48 -6.12 -9.41
CA ILE A 5 -14.23 -5.02 -8.81
C ILE A 5 -15.17 -4.38 -9.82
N GLU A 6 -14.73 -4.20 -11.06
CA GLU A 6 -15.57 -3.73 -12.16
C GLU A 6 -16.72 -4.71 -12.45
N PHE A 7 -16.45 -6.02 -12.47
CA PHE A 7 -17.47 -7.03 -12.71
C PHE A 7 -18.54 -7.04 -11.62
N ILE A 8 -18.15 -7.04 -10.34
CA ILE A 8 -19.09 -6.98 -9.21
C ILE A 8 -19.86 -5.67 -9.26
N GLY A 9 -19.18 -4.52 -9.46
CA GLY A 9 -19.81 -3.21 -9.52
C GLY A 9 -20.86 -3.07 -10.62
N LYS A 10 -20.64 -3.70 -11.80
CA LYS A 10 -21.61 -3.69 -12.91
C LYS A 10 -22.81 -4.61 -12.68
N ASN A 11 -22.61 -5.73 -11.99
CA ASN A 11 -23.61 -6.80 -11.89
C ASN A 11 -24.37 -6.80 -10.55
N GLY A 12 -23.94 -6.01 -9.56
CA GLY A 12 -24.50 -6.02 -8.22
C GLY A 12 -24.04 -7.28 -7.44
N PRO A 13 -24.93 -7.90 -6.64
CA PRO A 13 -24.62 -9.17 -5.98
C PRO A 13 -24.23 -10.25 -6.99
N VAL A 14 -23.01 -10.78 -6.85
CA VAL A 14 -22.43 -11.77 -7.76
C VAL A 14 -22.03 -13.02 -6.99
N ALA A 15 -22.49 -14.19 -7.45
CA ALA A 15 -22.00 -15.46 -6.93
C ALA A 15 -20.51 -15.64 -7.24
N LYS A 16 -19.74 -16.19 -6.29
CA LYS A 16 -18.30 -16.47 -6.42
C LYS A 16 -17.97 -17.24 -7.69
N GLN A 17 -18.77 -18.25 -8.05
CA GLN A 17 -18.57 -19.03 -9.26
C GLN A 17 -18.72 -18.17 -10.54
N LYS A 18 -19.70 -17.26 -10.57
CA LYS A 18 -19.90 -16.36 -11.70
C LYS A 18 -18.73 -15.39 -11.88
N LEU A 19 -18.18 -14.88 -10.77
CA LEU A 19 -16.95 -14.09 -10.80
C LEU A 19 -15.75 -14.92 -11.29
N PHE A 20 -15.64 -16.17 -10.82
CA PHE A 20 -14.59 -17.10 -11.25
C PHE A 20 -14.62 -17.30 -12.77
N ASP A 21 -15.79 -17.65 -13.32
CA ASP A 21 -15.94 -17.90 -14.75
C ASP A 21 -15.57 -16.65 -15.57
N HIS A 22 -15.93 -15.46 -15.10
CA HIS A 22 -15.56 -14.20 -15.74
C HIS A 22 -14.05 -13.96 -15.77
N LEU A 23 -13.36 -14.14 -14.64
CA LEU A 23 -11.91 -13.93 -14.54
C LEU A 23 -11.11 -14.97 -15.35
N VAL A 24 -11.59 -16.21 -15.39
CA VAL A 24 -10.98 -17.26 -16.23
C VAL A 24 -11.11 -16.92 -17.71
N ASN A 25 -12.30 -16.51 -18.17
CA ASN A 25 -12.50 -16.12 -19.56
C ASN A 25 -11.69 -14.88 -19.94
N PHE A 26 -11.56 -13.90 -19.04
CA PHE A 26 -10.74 -12.71 -19.27
C PHE A 26 -9.26 -13.07 -19.48
N THR A 27 -8.73 -14.03 -18.72
CA THR A 27 -7.31 -14.41 -18.79
C THR A 27 -6.98 -15.40 -19.89
N ASN A 28 -7.99 -16.02 -20.53
CA ASN A 28 -7.78 -16.96 -21.62
C ASN A 28 -9.00 -16.97 -22.57
N PRO A 29 -9.09 -16.01 -23.50
CA PRO A 29 -10.24 -15.88 -24.40
C PRO A 29 -10.30 -16.99 -25.46
N ASP A 30 -9.17 -17.59 -25.81
CA ASP A 30 -9.08 -18.68 -26.78
C ASP A 30 -9.12 -20.04 -26.06
N LYS A 31 -10.30 -20.68 -26.07
CA LYS A 31 -10.46 -22.01 -25.48
C LYS A 31 -9.82 -23.07 -26.40
N ASP A 32 -8.74 -23.69 -25.92
CA ASP A 32 -8.50 -25.11 -26.15
C ASP A 32 -7.67 -25.74 -25.01
N ALA A 33 -8.13 -26.93 -24.61
CA ALA A 33 -7.46 -27.97 -23.84
C ALA A 33 -6.85 -27.65 -22.43
N GLN A 34 -7.46 -28.29 -21.42
CA GLN A 34 -6.89 -28.61 -20.10
C GLN A 34 -6.63 -27.46 -19.10
N VAL A 35 -7.71 -26.88 -18.56
CA VAL A 35 -7.64 -26.14 -17.29
C VAL A 35 -7.70 -27.13 -16.12
N LYS A 36 -6.58 -27.79 -15.79
CA LYS A 36 -6.44 -28.44 -14.48
C LYS A 36 -6.46 -27.36 -13.40
N SER A 37 -7.59 -27.25 -12.69
CA SER A 37 -7.87 -26.46 -11.49
C SER A 37 -7.16 -25.08 -11.36
N ARG A 38 -7.70 -24.05 -12.02
CA ARG A 38 -7.41 -22.62 -11.70
C ARG A 38 -8.09 -22.13 -10.40
N GLY A 39 -8.67 -23.06 -9.60
CA GLY A 39 -9.32 -22.75 -8.33
C GLY A 39 -8.43 -21.96 -7.36
N GLY A 40 -7.12 -22.23 -7.35
CA GLY A 40 -6.14 -21.50 -6.53
C GLY A 40 -6.09 -20.01 -6.84
N ALA A 41 -5.82 -19.63 -8.08
CA ALA A 41 -5.58 -18.23 -8.47
C ALA A 41 -6.79 -17.30 -8.21
N THR A 42 -8.03 -17.81 -8.30
CA THR A 42 -9.22 -16.98 -8.01
C THR A 42 -9.54 -16.95 -6.53
N ASN A 43 -9.32 -18.04 -5.81
CA ASN A 43 -9.36 -18.01 -4.35
C ASN A 43 -8.34 -17.01 -3.82
N ASP A 44 -7.16 -16.91 -4.43
CA ASP A 44 -6.16 -15.89 -4.10
C ASP A 44 -6.70 -14.48 -4.39
N VAL A 45 -7.26 -14.23 -5.59
CA VAL A 45 -7.85 -12.91 -5.91
C VAL A 45 -8.96 -12.53 -4.94
N LEU A 46 -9.87 -13.47 -4.62
CA LEU A 46 -10.97 -13.24 -3.68
C LEU A 46 -10.45 -13.03 -2.26
N TYR A 47 -9.51 -13.85 -1.82
CA TYR A 47 -8.82 -13.67 -0.55
C TYR A 47 -8.19 -12.28 -0.46
N TYR A 48 -7.50 -11.84 -1.50
CA TYR A 48 -6.92 -10.49 -1.55
C TYR A 48 -7.99 -9.40 -1.51
N ILE A 49 -9.00 -9.42 -2.38
CA ILE A 49 -9.97 -8.30 -2.44
C ILE A 49 -10.98 -8.30 -1.28
N ARG A 50 -11.26 -9.45 -0.66
CA ARG A 50 -12.23 -9.61 0.43
C ARG A 50 -11.56 -9.60 1.80
N GLU A 51 -10.62 -10.51 2.02
CA GLU A 51 -10.04 -10.74 3.35
C GLU A 51 -8.93 -9.74 3.68
N ILE A 52 -8.06 -9.45 2.70
CA ILE A 52 -6.93 -8.53 2.89
C ILE A 52 -7.36 -7.08 2.66
N LEU A 53 -7.90 -6.75 1.48
CA LEU A 53 -8.08 -5.37 1.04
C LEU A 53 -9.47 -4.78 1.34
N ARG A 54 -10.42 -5.60 1.80
CA ARG A 54 -11.77 -5.19 2.23
C ARG A 54 -12.58 -4.44 1.16
N PHE A 55 -12.37 -4.72 -0.13
CA PHE A 55 -13.14 -4.14 -1.24
C PHE A 55 -14.47 -4.86 -1.51
N VAL A 56 -14.62 -6.09 -1.03
CA VAL A 56 -15.79 -6.94 -1.25
C VAL A 56 -16.29 -7.50 0.08
N GLU A 57 -17.61 -7.58 0.23
CA GLU A 57 -18.32 -8.21 1.35
C GLU A 57 -19.44 -9.13 0.82
N GLY A 58 -20.14 -9.81 1.73
CA GLY A 58 -21.17 -10.79 1.41
C GLY A 58 -20.67 -12.24 1.45
N ASP A 59 -21.61 -13.17 1.32
CA ASP A 59 -21.30 -14.60 1.23
C ASP A 59 -20.91 -15.01 -0.19
N ASP A 60 -20.49 -16.28 -0.35
CA ASP A 60 -20.04 -16.80 -1.64
C ASP A 60 -21.16 -16.86 -2.71
N THR A 61 -22.42 -16.63 -2.34
CA THR A 61 -23.57 -16.59 -3.26
C THR A 61 -23.94 -15.17 -3.68
N ALA A 62 -23.56 -14.16 -2.89
CA ALA A 62 -23.93 -12.77 -3.07
C ALA A 62 -22.79 -11.80 -2.68
N LEU A 63 -21.68 -11.85 -3.41
CA LEU A 63 -20.57 -10.91 -3.23
C LEU A 63 -20.96 -9.51 -3.73
N VAL A 64 -20.71 -8.48 -2.92
CA VAL A 64 -21.00 -7.07 -3.24
C VAL A 64 -19.80 -6.18 -2.89
N LEU A 65 -19.70 -5.02 -3.55
CA LEU A 65 -18.68 -4.02 -3.23
C LEU A 65 -19.00 -3.35 -1.89
N THR A 66 -18.00 -3.27 -1.02
CA THR A 66 -18.11 -2.54 0.25
C THR A 66 -18.42 -1.07 0.01
N SER A 67 -19.24 -0.49 0.87
CA SER A 67 -19.60 0.94 0.81
C SER A 67 -18.69 1.85 1.64
N SER A 68 -17.98 1.27 2.59
CA SER A 68 -17.00 1.93 3.44
C SER A 68 -15.99 0.90 3.93
N VAL A 69 -14.79 1.37 4.30
CA VAL A 69 -13.82 0.59 5.06
C VAL A 69 -13.50 1.41 6.31
N HIS A 70 -13.97 0.93 7.46
CA HIS A 70 -13.82 1.64 8.72
C HIS A 70 -12.53 1.20 9.42
N THR A 71 -11.57 2.11 9.47
CA THR A 71 -10.35 1.98 10.27
C THR A 71 -10.06 3.31 10.97
N THR A 72 -9.61 3.25 12.21
CA THR A 72 -9.34 4.46 13.01
C THR A 72 -7.99 5.05 12.61
N GLY A 73 -7.95 6.36 12.34
CA GLY A 73 -6.71 7.11 12.11
C GLY A 73 -6.20 7.12 10.67
N ILE A 74 -6.87 6.42 9.74
CA ILE A 74 -6.53 6.41 8.31
C ILE A 74 -7.79 6.38 7.44
N ASN A 75 -7.78 7.11 6.34
CA ASN A 75 -8.84 7.14 5.33
C ASN A 75 -8.57 6.06 4.28
N LEU A 76 -9.24 4.90 4.40
CA LEU A 76 -9.17 3.82 3.41
C LEU A 76 -10.29 3.91 2.37
N TYR A 77 -10.09 3.21 1.26
CA TYR A 77 -11.00 3.24 0.13
C TYR A 77 -11.89 2.00 0.08
N SER A 78 -13.18 2.20 -0.18
CA SER A 78 -14.13 1.11 -0.34
C SER A 78 -14.15 0.52 -1.74
N GLY A 79 -14.79 -0.64 -1.91
CA GLY A 79 -14.99 -1.23 -3.23
C GLY A 79 -15.79 -0.31 -4.15
N LYS A 80 -16.81 0.38 -3.61
CA LYS A 80 -17.61 1.34 -4.37
C LYS A 80 -16.82 2.57 -4.80
N ASP A 81 -15.93 3.08 -3.96
CA ASP A 81 -15.05 4.22 -4.33
C ASP A 81 -14.14 3.84 -5.49
N LEU A 82 -13.48 2.69 -5.39
CA LEU A 82 -12.60 2.20 -6.44
C LEU A 82 -13.34 1.97 -7.76
N TYR A 83 -14.53 1.38 -7.68
CA TYR A 83 -15.38 1.18 -8.86
C TYR A 83 -15.80 2.51 -9.49
N ALA A 84 -16.21 3.48 -8.70
CA ALA A 84 -16.62 4.81 -9.19
C ALA A 84 -15.46 5.52 -9.91
N VAL A 85 -14.26 5.48 -9.35
CA VAL A 85 -13.05 6.04 -9.97
C VAL A 85 -12.69 5.29 -11.26
N LYS A 86 -12.77 3.96 -11.25
CA LYS A 86 -12.53 3.14 -12.44
C LYS A 86 -13.49 3.47 -13.58
N LEU A 87 -14.77 3.70 -13.29
CA LEU A 87 -15.78 4.09 -14.28
C LEU A 87 -15.50 5.47 -14.90
N ARG A 88 -14.91 6.39 -14.13
CA ARG A 88 -14.50 7.72 -14.62
C ARG A 88 -13.24 7.67 -15.50
N GLY A 89 -12.59 6.52 -15.60
CA GLY A 89 -11.37 6.33 -16.39
C GLY A 89 -10.09 6.80 -15.69
N ASP A 90 -10.16 7.22 -14.43
CA ASP A 90 -8.99 7.65 -13.65
C ASP A 90 -8.24 6.43 -13.09
N LEU A 91 -7.43 5.83 -13.96
CA LEU A 91 -6.64 4.65 -13.60
C LEU A 91 -5.58 4.97 -12.54
N GLN A 92 -5.02 6.17 -12.56
CA GLN A 92 -3.98 6.56 -11.61
C GLN A 92 -4.54 6.56 -10.19
N MET A 93 -5.68 7.21 -9.96
CA MET A 93 -6.34 7.20 -8.66
C MET A 93 -6.79 5.79 -8.26
N ALA A 94 -7.27 4.98 -9.22
CA ALA A 94 -7.62 3.59 -8.92
C ALA A 94 -6.41 2.78 -8.43
N TYR A 95 -5.22 3.00 -9.01
CA TYR A 95 -3.99 2.39 -8.52
C TYR A 95 -3.58 2.92 -7.15
N THR A 96 -3.68 4.23 -6.90
CA THR A 96 -3.40 4.80 -5.57
C THR A 96 -4.30 4.22 -4.48
N MET A 97 -5.59 4.01 -4.77
CA MET A 97 -6.52 3.37 -3.84
C MET A 97 -6.14 1.92 -3.54
N LEU A 98 -5.78 1.14 -4.56
CA LEU A 98 -5.29 -0.24 -4.39
C LEU A 98 -4.00 -0.28 -3.57
N GLN A 99 -3.04 0.59 -3.90
CA GLN A 99 -1.76 0.70 -3.20
C GLN A 99 -1.98 1.06 -1.72
N THR A 100 -2.87 2.01 -1.43
CA THR A 100 -3.14 2.46 -0.06
C THR A 100 -3.68 1.32 0.81
N ASN A 101 -4.73 0.63 0.37
CA ASN A 101 -5.26 -0.49 1.14
C ASN A 101 -4.22 -1.61 1.28
N ASN A 102 -3.46 -1.91 0.22
CA ASN A 102 -2.45 -2.98 0.26
C ASN A 102 -1.32 -2.68 1.26
N LEU A 103 -0.77 -1.46 1.22
CA LEU A 103 0.30 -1.05 2.14
C LEU A 103 -0.16 -0.85 3.58
N HIS A 104 -1.46 -0.62 3.80
CA HIS A 104 -2.03 -0.57 5.14
C HIS A 104 -2.21 -1.98 5.73
N PHE A 105 -2.83 -2.89 4.98
CA PHE A 105 -3.11 -4.26 5.44
C PHE A 105 -1.90 -5.22 5.36
N SER A 106 -0.81 -4.79 4.71
CA SER A 106 0.47 -5.52 4.64
C SER A 106 1.63 -4.60 5.06
N PRO A 107 1.71 -4.21 6.35
CA PRO A 107 2.73 -3.29 6.84
C PRO A 107 4.15 -3.82 6.66
N GLU A 108 4.35 -5.14 6.59
CA GLU A 108 5.62 -5.79 6.30
C GLU A 108 6.09 -5.58 4.84
N ILE A 109 5.16 -5.51 3.89
CA ILE A 109 5.46 -5.17 2.49
C ILE A 109 5.79 -3.68 2.38
N ARG A 110 5.08 -2.84 3.14
CA ARG A 110 5.38 -1.39 3.22
C ARG A 110 6.75 -1.12 3.84
N ASP A 111 7.14 -1.88 4.86
CA ASP A 111 8.47 -1.79 5.45
C ASP A 111 9.57 -2.09 4.42
N MET A 112 9.40 -3.15 3.63
CA MET A 112 10.29 -3.49 2.53
C MET A 112 10.37 -2.38 1.48
N LEU A 113 9.24 -1.74 1.17
CA LEU A 113 9.21 -0.59 0.28
C LEU A 113 10.01 0.59 0.85
N ALA A 114 9.85 0.90 2.14
CA ALA A 114 10.63 1.94 2.81
C ALA A 114 12.13 1.62 2.82
N PHE A 115 12.52 0.36 3.05
CA PHE A 115 13.91 -0.09 2.93
C PHE A 115 14.49 0.16 1.52
N ILE A 116 13.76 -0.21 0.47
CA ILE A 116 14.18 0.03 -0.92
C ILE A 116 14.35 1.54 -1.17
N SER A 117 13.44 2.36 -0.66
CA SER A 117 13.53 3.83 -0.76
C SER A 117 14.80 4.37 -0.11
N LYS A 118 15.09 3.97 1.13
CA LYS A 118 16.30 4.40 1.85
C LYS A 118 17.59 3.93 1.18
N LYS A 119 17.57 2.73 0.59
CA LYS A 119 18.70 2.20 -0.19
C LYS A 119 18.87 2.87 -1.55
N ARG A 120 17.84 3.54 -2.07
CA ARG A 120 17.72 4.13 -3.42
C ARG A 120 17.73 3.09 -4.55
N ARG A 121 18.64 2.12 -4.48
CA ARG A 121 18.75 0.96 -5.37
C ARG A 121 19.11 -0.27 -4.55
N ALA A 122 18.21 -1.24 -4.50
CA ALA A 122 18.41 -2.50 -3.77
C ALA A 122 18.46 -3.68 -4.74
N ARG A 123 19.45 -4.56 -4.62
CA ARG A 123 19.41 -5.87 -5.29
C ARG A 123 18.51 -6.81 -4.49
N ARG A 124 18.05 -7.88 -5.15
CA ARG A 124 17.34 -8.98 -4.46
C ARG A 124 18.15 -9.52 -3.27
N ALA A 125 19.47 -9.62 -3.42
CA ALA A 125 20.35 -10.08 -2.35
C ALA A 125 20.36 -9.13 -1.14
N ASP A 126 20.32 -7.81 -1.36
CA ASP A 126 20.29 -6.82 -0.27
C ASP A 126 19.00 -6.95 0.55
N VAL A 127 17.86 -7.10 -0.15
CA VAL A 127 16.56 -7.36 0.48
C VAL A 127 16.57 -8.70 1.21
N GLY A 128 17.17 -9.73 0.61
CA GLY A 128 17.34 -11.04 1.21
C GLY A 128 18.14 -10.99 2.52
N THR A 129 19.25 -10.27 2.53
CA THR A 129 20.09 -10.08 3.74
C THR A 129 19.32 -9.36 4.84
N GLU A 130 18.55 -8.32 4.49
CA GLU A 130 17.79 -7.54 5.46
C GLU A 130 16.61 -8.32 6.06
N TYR A 131 15.83 -9.03 5.24
CA TYR A 131 14.54 -9.58 5.65
C TYR A 131 14.55 -11.07 5.96
N LEU A 132 15.49 -11.87 5.46
CA LEU A 132 15.43 -13.32 5.64
C LEU A 132 15.45 -13.70 7.13
N LYS A 133 14.40 -14.39 7.59
CA LYS A 133 14.15 -14.77 9.00
C LYS A 133 13.95 -13.58 9.95
N LYS A 134 13.96 -12.34 9.47
CA LYS A 134 13.59 -11.16 10.26
C LYS A 134 12.09 -11.22 10.54
N ARG A 135 11.72 -10.90 11.78
CA ARG A 135 10.32 -10.73 12.17
C ARG A 135 9.97 -9.24 12.09
N VAL A 136 8.95 -8.90 11.31
CA VAL A 136 8.49 -7.53 11.08
C VAL A 136 6.96 -7.52 11.21
N TYR A 137 6.43 -6.67 12.08
CA TYR A 137 4.98 -6.60 12.40
C TYR A 137 4.34 -7.98 12.68
N GLY A 138 5.06 -8.86 13.37
CA GLY A 138 4.60 -10.22 13.68
C GLY A 138 4.84 -11.26 12.60
N HIS A 139 5.23 -10.88 11.37
CA HIS A 139 5.49 -11.76 10.23
C HIS A 139 6.98 -12.11 10.10
N THR A 140 7.30 -13.39 9.86
CA THR A 140 8.67 -13.83 9.60
C THR A 140 8.84 -14.16 8.12
N PHE A 141 9.81 -13.51 7.47
CA PHE A 141 10.07 -13.73 6.05
C PHE A 141 10.92 -14.97 5.78
N ASN A 142 10.53 -15.72 4.75
CA ASN A 142 11.35 -16.67 4.02
C ASN A 142 11.57 -16.18 2.57
N GLN A 143 12.39 -16.89 1.79
CA GLN A 143 12.70 -16.50 0.41
C GLN A 143 11.45 -16.37 -0.48
N ALA A 144 10.49 -17.28 -0.36
CA ALA A 144 9.28 -17.25 -1.16
C ALA A 144 8.41 -16.02 -0.82
N THR A 145 8.29 -15.67 0.46
CA THR A 145 7.54 -14.49 0.90
C THR A 145 8.23 -13.18 0.51
N ILE A 146 9.57 -13.15 0.46
CA ILE A 146 10.31 -11.99 -0.04
C ILE A 146 10.06 -11.79 -1.53
N ASP A 147 10.18 -12.87 -2.32
CA ASP A 147 9.91 -12.81 -3.77
C ASP A 147 8.45 -12.41 -4.04
N PHE A 148 7.51 -12.89 -3.22
CA PHE A 148 6.11 -12.50 -3.28
C PHE A 148 5.90 -11.01 -2.99
N ALA A 149 6.53 -10.47 -1.94
CA ALA A 149 6.44 -9.05 -1.57
C ALA A 149 7.00 -8.16 -2.68
N LEU A 150 8.19 -8.48 -3.21
CA LEU A 150 8.81 -7.74 -4.32
C LEU A 150 7.93 -7.78 -5.58
N LYS A 151 7.38 -8.95 -5.92
CA LYS A 151 6.43 -9.08 -7.03
C LYS A 151 5.18 -8.25 -6.81
N THR A 152 4.66 -8.20 -5.59
CA THR A 152 3.48 -7.39 -5.23
C THR A 152 3.77 -5.90 -5.43
N LEU A 153 4.91 -5.41 -4.95
CA LEU A 153 5.33 -4.02 -5.12
C LEU A 153 5.51 -3.65 -6.61
N LEU A 154 6.06 -4.55 -7.43
CA LEU A 154 6.15 -4.38 -8.88
C LEU A 154 4.78 -4.32 -9.55
N LEU A 155 3.87 -5.24 -9.20
CA LEU A 155 2.51 -5.29 -9.74
C LEU A 155 1.68 -4.06 -9.36
N LEU A 156 1.94 -3.50 -8.18
CA LEU A 156 1.35 -2.24 -7.72
C LEU A 156 2.01 -1.01 -8.37
N GLY A 157 3.13 -1.16 -9.09
CA GLY A 157 3.85 -0.06 -9.71
C GLY A 157 4.53 0.88 -8.72
N LEU A 158 4.79 0.41 -7.49
CA LEU A 158 5.46 1.18 -6.43
C LEU A 158 6.98 1.15 -6.60
N ILE A 159 7.49 0.03 -7.13
CA ILE A 159 8.89 -0.13 -7.51
C ILE A 159 9.01 -0.53 -8.97
N GLU A 160 10.21 -0.38 -9.51
CA GLU A 160 10.61 -0.92 -10.80
C GLU A 160 11.87 -1.79 -10.65
N LEU A 161 12.14 -2.64 -11.64
CA LEU A 161 13.34 -3.47 -11.70
C LEU A 161 14.13 -3.11 -12.96
N LYS A 162 15.31 -2.51 -12.79
CA LYS A 162 16.21 -2.12 -13.89
C LYS A 162 17.64 -2.52 -13.58
N ASP A 163 18.30 -3.17 -14.53
CA ASP A 163 19.69 -3.65 -14.40
C ASP A 163 19.93 -4.49 -13.13
N ASN A 164 18.94 -5.31 -12.73
CA ASN A 164 18.91 -6.10 -11.49
C ASN A 164 18.83 -5.31 -10.17
N TYR A 165 18.44 -4.04 -10.23
CA TYR A 165 18.15 -3.23 -9.05
C TYR A 165 16.69 -2.85 -8.98
N TYR A 166 16.13 -2.99 -7.78
CA TYR A 166 14.84 -2.41 -7.41
C TYR A 166 15.03 -0.95 -7.00
N SER A 167 14.19 -0.06 -7.52
CA SER A 167 14.13 1.36 -7.15
C SER A 167 12.68 1.81 -7.02
N ILE A 168 12.46 2.88 -6.26
CA ILE A 168 11.13 3.49 -6.10
C ILE A 168 10.72 4.13 -7.42
N LYS A 169 9.49 3.84 -7.84
CA LYS A 169 8.83 4.50 -8.98
C LYS A 169 7.87 5.60 -8.53
N TYR A 170 7.27 5.42 -7.35
CA TYR A 170 6.28 6.33 -6.79
C TYR A 170 6.42 6.41 -5.27
N ILE A 171 6.49 7.63 -4.74
CA ILE A 171 6.54 7.89 -3.30
C ILE A 171 5.12 7.85 -2.76
N HIS A 172 4.73 6.68 -2.25
CA HIS A 172 3.40 6.51 -1.70
C HIS A 172 3.28 7.19 -0.32
N PRO A 173 2.16 7.91 -0.01
CA PRO A 173 2.00 8.62 1.26
C PRO A 173 2.23 7.76 2.52
N LEU A 174 1.79 6.49 2.51
CA LEU A 174 2.06 5.56 3.62
C LEU A 174 3.56 5.24 3.82
N MET A 175 4.31 5.09 2.73
CA MET A 175 5.76 4.88 2.83
C MET A 175 6.44 6.14 3.34
N PHE A 176 6.05 7.30 2.80
CA PHE A 176 6.56 8.59 3.25
C PHE A 176 6.28 8.82 4.74
N ALA A 177 5.05 8.54 5.21
CA ALA A 177 4.69 8.67 6.62
C ALA A 177 5.54 7.80 7.56
N GLN A 178 5.88 6.58 7.14
CA GLN A 178 6.77 5.71 7.90
C GLN A 178 8.19 6.30 7.99
N ILE A 179 8.76 6.75 6.87
CA ILE A 179 10.10 7.37 6.87
C ILE A 179 10.09 8.67 7.68
N LEU A 180 9.07 9.52 7.49
CA LEU A 180 8.89 10.77 8.23
C LEU A 180 8.82 10.53 9.74
N LEU A 181 8.15 9.47 10.17
CA LEU A 181 8.04 9.11 11.57
C LEU A 181 9.39 8.67 12.15
N GLU A 182 10.15 7.85 11.43
CA GLU A 182 11.49 7.44 11.86
C GLU A 182 12.40 8.66 12.02
N GLU A 183 12.42 9.58 11.05
CA GLU A 183 13.20 10.81 11.16
C GLU A 183 12.68 11.73 12.28
N TYR A 184 11.36 11.81 12.47
CA TYR A 184 10.77 12.54 13.58
C TYR A 184 11.26 12.01 14.93
N GLN A 185 11.28 10.70 15.15
CA GLN A 185 11.75 10.11 16.41
C GLN A 185 13.25 10.35 16.67
N GLU A 186 14.05 10.44 15.62
CA GLU A 186 15.49 10.72 15.73
C GLU A 186 15.79 12.20 16.02
N HIS A 187 14.89 13.11 15.63
CA HIS A 187 15.14 14.56 15.64
C HIS A 187 14.16 15.36 16.50
N GLU A 188 13.20 14.70 17.18
CA GLU A 188 12.25 15.39 18.05
C GLU A 188 12.98 16.18 19.16
N ASN A 189 12.55 17.43 19.35
CA ASN A 189 13.08 18.22 20.44
C ASN A 189 12.57 17.65 21.78
N PRO A 190 13.45 17.22 22.69
CA PRO A 190 13.04 16.57 23.93
C PRO A 190 12.30 17.50 24.91
N VAL A 191 12.33 18.82 24.68
CA VAL A 191 11.70 19.82 25.55
C VAL A 191 10.22 20.01 25.20
N ASP A 192 9.90 20.13 23.92
CA ASP A 192 8.54 20.47 23.45
C ASP A 192 7.90 19.40 22.57
N GLY A 193 8.62 18.32 22.23
CA GLY A 193 8.11 17.20 21.44
C GLY A 193 7.79 17.58 19.99
N THR A 194 8.51 18.56 19.42
CA THR A 194 8.29 19.04 18.06
C THR A 194 9.54 18.98 17.19
N VAL A 195 9.32 19.03 15.88
CA VAL A 195 10.36 19.16 14.85
C VAL A 195 10.04 20.33 13.93
N SER A 196 11.06 21.02 13.43
CA SER A 196 10.92 22.05 12.40
C SER A 196 10.64 21.43 11.03
N SER A 197 9.60 21.88 10.33
CA SER A 197 9.33 21.46 8.96
C SER A 197 10.46 21.85 8.00
N ASP A 198 11.15 22.97 8.22
CA ASP A 198 12.25 23.40 7.36
C ASP A 198 13.48 22.49 7.54
N GLU A 199 13.83 22.15 8.78
CA GLU A 199 14.94 21.21 9.05
C GLU A 199 14.62 19.81 8.49
N MET A 200 13.37 19.39 8.58
CA MET A 200 12.95 18.10 8.02
C MET A 200 12.99 18.10 6.48
N ARG A 201 12.65 19.22 5.82
CA ARG A 201 12.82 19.36 4.36
C ARG A 201 14.29 19.26 3.96
N ASP A 202 15.18 19.98 4.66
CA ASP A 202 16.63 19.90 4.42
C ASP A 202 17.16 18.48 4.58
N LEU A 203 16.73 17.80 5.64
CA LEU A 203 17.10 16.42 5.89
C LEU A 203 16.61 15.49 4.78
N PHE A 204 15.38 15.67 4.30
CA PHE A 204 14.83 14.83 3.23
C PHE A 204 15.46 15.08 1.87
N ASP A 205 15.79 16.33 1.55
CA ASP A 205 16.55 16.67 0.35
C ASP A 205 17.94 16.01 0.38
N LEU A 206 18.64 16.13 1.50
CA LEU A 206 20.00 15.58 1.66
C LEU A 206 20.02 14.04 1.70
N LYS A 207 19.18 13.42 2.54
CA LYS A 207 19.22 11.97 2.84
C LYS A 207 18.49 11.17 1.76
N TYR A 208 17.40 11.71 1.19
CA TYR A 208 16.51 10.99 0.29
C TYR A 208 16.40 11.58 -1.12
N GLU A 209 17.11 12.66 -1.44
CA GLU A 209 17.01 13.36 -2.74
C GLU A 209 15.57 13.80 -3.04
N MET A 210 14.83 14.17 -1.98
CA MET A 210 13.47 14.65 -2.09
C MET A 210 13.45 16.18 -2.00
N GLY A 211 13.28 16.82 -3.15
CA GLY A 211 13.13 18.27 -3.21
C GLY A 211 11.91 18.77 -2.42
N TYR A 212 11.95 20.04 -2.03
CA TYR A 212 10.97 20.63 -1.11
C TYR A 212 9.53 20.53 -1.61
N ASP A 213 9.28 20.75 -2.91
CA ASP A 213 7.95 20.65 -3.49
C ASP A 213 7.35 19.23 -3.35
N ASP A 214 8.18 18.20 -3.49
CA ASP A 214 7.75 16.81 -3.39
C ASP A 214 7.58 16.39 -1.93
N PHE A 215 8.40 16.92 -1.03
CA PHE A 215 8.19 16.81 0.41
C PHE A 215 6.84 17.42 0.80
N ASP A 216 6.56 18.66 0.41
CA ASP A 216 5.33 19.37 0.78
C ASP A 216 4.06 18.70 0.25
N LYS A 217 4.12 18.20 -1.00
CA LYS A 217 3.03 17.39 -1.57
C LYS A 217 2.84 16.09 -0.78
N SER A 218 3.92 15.39 -0.45
CA SER A 218 3.87 14.13 0.30
C SER A 218 3.36 14.34 1.73
N PHE A 219 3.82 15.40 2.39
CA PHE A 219 3.38 15.81 3.72
C PHE A 219 1.89 16.16 3.74
N SER A 220 1.44 16.93 2.75
CA SER A 220 0.02 17.26 2.58
C SER A 220 -0.82 16.02 2.30
N ALA A 221 -0.34 15.10 1.46
CA ALA A 221 -1.02 13.84 1.17
C ALA A 221 -1.13 12.96 2.42
N VAL A 222 -0.10 12.92 3.27
CA VAL A 222 -0.16 12.24 4.56
C VAL A 222 -1.21 12.85 5.48
N ARG A 223 -1.30 14.18 5.56
CA ARG A 223 -2.34 14.83 6.38
C ARG A 223 -3.76 14.55 5.89
N LEU A 224 -3.96 14.37 4.58
CA LEU A 224 -5.25 13.97 4.05
C LEU A 224 -5.55 12.49 4.31
N LEU A 225 -4.54 11.63 4.21
CA LEU A 225 -4.71 10.19 4.38
C LEU A 225 -4.82 9.78 5.86
N MET A 226 -4.06 10.42 6.74
CA MET A 226 -3.94 10.12 8.16
C MET A 226 -4.05 11.44 8.96
N PRO A 227 -5.25 12.03 9.03
CA PRO A 227 -5.44 13.40 9.54
C PRO A 227 -5.08 13.60 11.01
N GLN A 228 -5.02 12.52 11.78
CA GLN A 228 -4.67 12.55 13.21
C GLN A 228 -3.17 12.32 13.45
N LEU A 229 -2.40 11.92 12.43
CA LEU A 229 -1.00 11.55 12.62
C LEU A 229 -0.11 12.77 12.86
N ILE A 230 -0.32 13.86 12.11
CA ILE A 230 0.51 15.07 12.15
C ILE A 230 -0.26 16.20 12.81
N VAL A 231 0.26 16.72 13.92
CA VAL A 231 -0.28 17.87 14.63
C VAL A 231 0.59 19.09 14.31
N THR A 232 0.05 20.02 13.54
CA THR A 232 0.78 21.25 13.17
C THR A 232 0.83 22.21 14.35
N GLY A 233 2.03 22.61 14.75
CA GLY A 233 2.29 23.62 15.77
C GLY A 233 2.46 25.02 15.18
N SER A 234 2.93 25.94 16.03
CA SER A 234 3.28 27.30 15.61
C SER A 234 4.67 27.34 14.95
N TYR A 235 4.94 28.41 14.18
CA TYR A 235 6.26 28.72 13.63
C TYR A 235 6.87 27.62 12.74
N GLY A 236 6.05 26.93 11.94
CA GLY A 236 6.53 25.90 11.03
C GLY A 236 7.00 24.62 11.72
N LYS A 237 6.59 24.39 12.97
CA LYS A 237 6.86 23.14 13.70
C LYS A 237 5.68 22.19 13.63
N TYR A 238 5.94 20.89 13.81
CA TYR A 238 4.90 19.88 13.97
C TYR A 238 5.33 18.81 14.98
N SER A 239 4.34 18.09 15.51
CA SER A 239 4.53 16.85 16.28
C SER A 239 3.77 15.71 15.63
N MET A 240 4.09 14.47 16.02
CA MET A 240 3.41 13.28 15.53
C MET A 240 2.72 12.52 16.68
N ASP A 241 1.48 12.08 16.44
CA ASP A 241 0.74 11.25 17.40
C ASP A 241 1.26 9.81 17.33
N MET A 242 2.07 9.45 18.34
CA MET A 242 2.70 8.14 18.42
C MET A 242 1.69 7.00 18.66
N ASP A 243 0.54 7.27 19.28
CA ASP A 243 -0.50 6.26 19.47
C ASP A 243 -1.22 5.96 18.15
N VAL A 244 -1.48 6.98 17.33
CA VAL A 244 -1.93 6.80 15.94
C VAL A 244 -0.89 6.00 15.17
N ALA A 245 0.39 6.37 15.26
CA ALA A 245 1.45 5.69 14.55
C ALA A 245 1.57 4.20 14.90
N ARG A 246 1.49 3.84 16.20
CA ARG A 246 1.48 2.44 16.66
C ARG A 246 0.27 1.68 16.13
N ARG A 247 -0.93 2.27 16.22
CA ARG A 247 -2.17 1.64 15.73
C ARG A 247 -2.12 1.37 14.22
N LEU A 248 -1.44 2.23 13.46
CA LEU A 248 -1.27 2.09 12.02
C LEU A 248 -0.04 1.26 11.62
N ASN A 249 0.65 0.67 12.61
CA ASN A 249 1.88 -0.09 12.43
C ASN A 249 2.95 0.70 11.66
N LEU A 250 3.05 2.03 11.79
CA LEU A 250 4.01 2.83 11.01
C LEU A 250 5.46 2.64 11.46
N TYR A 251 5.68 2.07 12.64
CA TYR A 251 6.97 1.75 13.20
C TYR A 251 6.84 0.55 14.16
N ALA A 252 7.91 -0.21 14.34
CA ALA A 252 7.97 -1.44 15.12
C ALA A 252 8.69 -1.25 16.48
#